data_AF-A0A5Q4H2Q4-F1
#
_entry.id   AF-A0A5Q4H2Q4-F1
#
_cell.length_a   1.000
_cell.length_b   1.000
_cell.length_c   1.000
_cell.angle_alpha   90.00
_cell.angle_beta   90.00
_cell.angle_gamma   90.00
#
_symmetry.space_group_name_H-M   'P 1'
#
loop_
_entity.id
_entity.type
_entity.pdbx_description
1 polymer ?
#
loop_
_entity_poly.entity_id
_entity_poly.type
_entity_poly.pdbx_seq_one_letter_code
_entity_poly.pdbx_strand_id
1 'polypeptide(L)'
;MQSWARIWAVAGVLIALGAFLIWRVAPRELPAPLGPIQLHDVTAQTGIGFRHTDGGSGRRYIVETVTAGLATFDYDGDGLIDIYFLNGAPLKGTEHRGPAPRNALYRNNGDGTFTEVTTQAGVGDTGFGLGVAAGDYDNDGFPDLYVNNYGRNVLYRNNGD
;
A
#
# COMPACT_ATOMS: atom_id res chain seq x y z
N MET A 1 57.18 52.98 -6.72
CA MET A 1 56.86 51.87 -5.80
C MET A 1 55.37 51.91 -5.49
N GLN A 2 54.56 51.44 -6.43
CA GLN A 2 53.10 51.30 -6.34
C GLN A 2 52.80 49.80 -6.43
N SER A 3 52.39 49.11 -5.35
CA SER A 3 51.79 47.76 -5.48
C SER A 3 51.33 47.09 -4.18
N TRP A 4 50.85 47.77 -3.12
CA TRP A 4 50.44 47.00 -1.90
C TRP A 4 49.17 47.48 -1.17
N ALA A 5 48.60 48.66 -1.49
CA ALA A 5 47.48 49.22 -0.73
C ALA A 5 46.06 48.82 -1.19
N ARG A 6 45.91 47.96 -2.21
CA ARG A 6 44.60 47.60 -2.79
C ARG A 6 44.03 46.25 -2.34
N ILE A 7 44.75 45.48 -1.51
CA ILE A 7 44.32 44.12 -1.17
C ILE A 7 43.40 44.07 0.07
N TRP A 8 43.35 45.10 0.92
CA TRP A 8 42.54 45.06 2.15
C TRP A 8 41.20 45.81 2.10
N ALA A 9 40.91 46.59 1.06
CA ALA A 9 39.65 47.36 0.99
C ALA A 9 38.42 46.53 0.54
N VAL A 10 38.61 45.31 0.02
CA VAL A 10 37.50 44.42 -0.37
C VAL A 10 37.16 43.37 0.69
N ALA A 11 38.04 43.18 1.70
CA ALA A 11 37.81 42.19 2.76
C ALA A 11 36.92 42.71 3.91
N GLY A 12 36.75 44.02 4.07
CA GLY A 12 36.03 44.60 5.21
C GLY A 12 34.49 44.69 5.06
N VAL A 13 33.96 44.71 3.83
CA VAL A 13 32.51 44.92 3.60
C VAL A 13 31.72 43.61 3.53
N LEU A 14 32.39 42.47 3.25
CA LEU A 14 31.70 41.17 3.15
C LEU A 14 31.55 40.43 4.49
N ILE A 15 32.22 40.85 5.56
CA ILE A 15 32.10 40.20 6.88
C ILE A 15 30.94 40.79 7.69
N ALA A 16 30.51 42.03 7.43
CA ALA A 16 29.42 42.66 8.19
C ALA A 16 28.00 42.33 7.66
N LEU A 17 27.84 41.91 6.39
CA LEU A 17 26.54 41.54 5.83
C LEU A 17 26.19 40.06 6.00
N GLY A 18 27.19 39.18 6.16
CA GLY A 18 26.96 37.74 6.38
C GLY A 18 26.41 37.40 7.77
N ALA A 19 26.72 38.22 8.79
CA ALA A 19 26.30 37.96 10.16
C ALA A 19 24.83 38.32 10.46
N PHE A 20 24.17 39.10 9.59
CA PHE A 20 22.77 39.50 9.79
C PHE A 20 21.75 38.58 9.09
N LEU A 21 22.19 37.73 8.15
CA LEU A 21 21.29 36.86 7.39
C LEU A 21 21.13 35.45 8.01
N ILE A 22 21.96 35.09 8.99
CA ILE A 22 21.96 33.74 9.58
C ILE A 22 20.99 33.63 10.76
N TRP A 23 20.41 34.74 11.25
CA TRP A 23 19.57 34.71 12.46
C TRP A 23 18.05 34.67 12.22
N ARG A 24 17.56 34.59 10.97
CA ARG A 24 16.11 34.56 10.68
C ARG A 24 15.51 33.20 10.36
N VAL A 25 16.30 32.13 10.35
CA VAL A 25 15.73 30.79 10.47
C VAL A 25 15.76 30.44 11.95
N ALA A 26 14.76 30.94 12.68
CA ALA A 26 14.45 30.36 13.99
C ALA A 26 14.38 28.84 13.80
N PRO A 27 15.00 28.03 14.68
CA PRO A 27 14.83 26.60 14.61
C PRO A 27 13.34 26.33 14.54
N ARG A 28 12.90 25.61 13.51
CA ARG A 28 11.51 25.22 13.37
C ARG A 28 11.16 24.49 14.66
N GLU A 29 10.38 25.12 15.53
CA GLU A 29 9.84 24.45 16.70
C GLU A 29 9.13 23.22 16.18
N LEU A 30 9.68 22.04 16.50
CA LEU A 30 8.97 20.81 16.25
C LEU A 30 7.66 20.95 17.02
N PRO A 31 6.49 20.75 16.37
CA PRO A 31 5.23 20.79 17.08
C PRO A 31 5.35 19.93 18.34
N ALA A 32 4.86 20.45 19.47
CA ALA A 32 4.83 19.73 20.73
C ALA A 32 4.33 18.30 20.45
N PRO A 33 4.93 17.27 21.09
CA PRO A 33 4.61 15.88 20.77
C PRO A 33 3.10 15.74 20.79
N LEU A 34 2.54 15.41 19.62
CA LEU A 34 1.15 15.00 19.52
C LEU A 34 0.93 13.96 20.61
N GLY A 35 -0.19 14.03 21.32
CA GLY A 35 -0.54 13.06 22.35
C GLY A 35 -0.38 11.61 21.84
N PRO A 36 -0.52 10.60 22.71
CA PRO A 36 -0.30 9.21 22.30
C PRO A 36 -1.07 8.88 21.02
N ILE A 37 -0.42 8.17 20.09
CA ILE A 37 -1.06 7.71 18.85
C ILE A 37 -2.26 6.85 19.24
N GLN A 38 -3.45 7.20 18.74
CA GLN A 38 -4.66 6.43 18.93
C GLN A 38 -5.18 5.94 17.59
N LEU A 39 -5.57 4.67 17.55
CA LEU A 39 -6.28 4.08 16.42
C LEU A 39 -7.76 3.96 16.79
N HIS A 40 -8.65 4.26 15.85
CA HIS A 40 -10.09 4.07 16.02
C HIS A 40 -10.63 3.25 14.85
N ASP A 41 -11.69 2.50 15.11
CA ASP A 41 -12.35 1.68 14.10
C ASP A 41 -13.13 2.58 13.13
N VAL A 42 -12.78 2.47 11.84
CA VAL A 42 -13.43 3.19 10.72
C VAL A 42 -14.06 2.23 9.71
N THR A 43 -14.16 0.93 10.04
CA THR A 43 -14.57 -0.12 9.10
C THR A 43 -15.93 0.15 8.46
N ALA A 44 -16.89 0.66 9.24
CA ALA A 44 -18.24 0.94 8.75
C ALA A 44 -18.28 2.11 7.75
N GLN A 45 -17.30 3.00 7.80
CA GLN A 45 -17.21 4.20 6.99
C GLN A 45 -16.44 3.98 5.69
N THR A 46 -15.55 2.97 5.62
CA THR A 46 -14.68 2.77 4.46
C THR A 46 -15.38 2.20 3.24
N GLY A 47 -16.54 1.54 3.40
CA GLY A 47 -17.16 0.78 2.30
C GLY A 47 -16.50 -0.57 2.01
N ILE A 48 -15.46 -0.98 2.75
CA ILE A 48 -14.86 -2.31 2.63
C ILE A 48 -15.82 -3.35 3.22
N GLY A 49 -16.41 -4.18 2.34
CA GLY A 49 -17.35 -5.24 2.71
C GLY A 49 -16.76 -6.66 2.68
N PHE A 50 -15.44 -6.79 2.55
CA PHE A 50 -14.78 -8.07 2.34
C PHE A 50 -15.05 -9.04 3.50
N ARG A 51 -15.42 -10.28 3.16
CA ARG A 51 -15.60 -11.36 4.13
C ARG A 51 -14.62 -12.48 3.82
N HIS A 52 -13.67 -12.64 4.72
CA HIS A 52 -12.72 -13.72 4.67
C HIS A 52 -13.36 -15.03 5.17
N THR A 53 -13.05 -16.13 4.49
CA THR A 53 -13.36 -17.48 4.94
C THR A 53 -12.16 -18.37 4.65
N ASP A 54 -11.93 -19.33 5.54
CA ASP A 54 -10.91 -20.36 5.41
C ASP A 54 -11.33 -21.50 4.47
N GLY A 55 -12.50 -21.41 3.82
CA GLY A 55 -13.04 -22.49 2.99
C GLY A 55 -13.56 -23.70 3.79
N GLY A 56 -13.76 -23.54 5.10
CA GLY A 56 -14.20 -24.61 6.00
C GLY A 56 -15.56 -25.21 5.62
N SER A 57 -15.68 -26.52 5.75
CA SER A 57 -16.90 -27.27 5.42
C SER A 57 -17.83 -27.53 6.62
N GLY A 58 -17.64 -26.82 7.73
CA GLY A 58 -18.30 -27.10 9.01
C GLY A 58 -17.87 -28.39 9.71
N ARG A 59 -16.97 -29.19 9.10
CA ARG A 59 -16.34 -30.37 9.71
C ARG A 59 -14.97 -29.97 10.25
N ARG A 60 -14.69 -30.33 11.51
CA ARG A 60 -13.44 -30.00 12.22
C ARG A 60 -12.31 -30.95 11.81
N TYR A 61 -11.97 -30.98 10.52
CA TYR A 61 -10.70 -31.55 10.09
C TYR A 61 -9.59 -30.56 10.44
N ILE A 62 -8.47 -31.04 10.98
CA ILE A 62 -7.27 -30.20 11.12
C ILE A 62 -6.74 -29.98 9.70
N VAL A 63 -7.19 -28.92 9.07
CA VAL A 63 -6.38 -28.21 8.09
C VAL A 63 -5.58 -27.24 8.94
N GLU A 64 -4.25 -27.30 8.87
CA GLU A 64 -3.40 -26.23 9.39
C GLU A 64 -3.61 -25.02 8.46
N THR A 65 -4.72 -24.30 8.68
CA THR A 65 -5.20 -23.20 7.84
C THR A 65 -4.34 -21.96 8.04
N VAL A 66 -3.17 -21.93 7.41
CA VAL A 66 -2.55 -20.65 7.04
C VAL A 66 -3.38 -20.14 5.86
N THR A 67 -4.28 -19.20 6.10
CA THR A 67 -5.06 -18.61 5.00
C THR A 67 -5.07 -17.10 5.12
N ALA A 68 -4.87 -16.49 3.95
CA ALA A 68 -4.96 -15.09 3.59
C ALA A 68 -4.04 -14.09 4.29
N GLY A 69 -3.30 -13.39 3.43
CA GLY A 69 -2.82 -12.04 3.67
C GLY A 69 -3.52 -11.05 2.74
N LEU A 70 -2.98 -9.85 2.66
CA LEU A 70 -3.37 -8.83 1.70
C LEU A 70 -2.12 -8.25 1.04
N ALA A 71 -2.30 -7.63 -0.12
CA ALA A 71 -1.31 -6.76 -0.72
C ALA A 71 -1.86 -5.34 -0.80
N THR A 72 -0.99 -4.37 -0.57
CA THR A 72 -1.27 -2.94 -0.80
C THR A 72 -0.37 -2.44 -1.91
N PHE A 73 -0.95 -1.84 -2.94
CA PHE A 73 -0.24 -1.30 -4.09
C PHE A 73 -1.15 -0.30 -4.80
N ASP A 74 -0.55 0.57 -5.60
CA ASP A 74 -1.28 1.49 -6.49
C ASP A 74 -1.57 0.73 -7.80
N TYR A 75 -2.80 0.25 -7.98
CA TYR A 75 -3.11 -0.66 -9.10
C TYR A 75 -3.36 0.07 -10.42
N ASP A 76 -3.74 1.34 -10.36
CA ASP A 76 -4.13 2.15 -11.53
C ASP A 76 -3.26 3.40 -11.74
N GLY A 77 -2.25 3.61 -10.91
CA GLY A 77 -1.28 4.69 -11.03
C GLY A 77 -1.79 6.06 -10.60
N ASP A 78 -2.87 6.12 -9.81
CA ASP A 78 -3.45 7.38 -9.35
C ASP A 78 -2.74 7.99 -8.11
N GLY A 79 -1.74 7.28 -7.59
CA GLY A 79 -0.95 7.67 -6.42
C GLY A 79 -1.62 7.35 -5.08
N LEU A 80 -2.79 6.72 -5.09
CA LEU A 80 -3.47 6.22 -3.91
C LEU A 80 -3.16 4.72 -3.75
N ILE A 81 -3.06 4.29 -2.50
CA ILE A 81 -2.79 2.90 -2.19
C ILE A 81 -4.11 2.13 -2.10
N ASP A 82 -4.23 1.11 -2.94
CA ASP A 82 -5.34 0.17 -3.01
C ASP A 82 -5.07 -1.09 -2.19
N ILE A 83 -6.08 -1.94 -2.03
CA ILE A 83 -5.99 -3.14 -1.20
C ILE A 83 -6.55 -4.36 -1.93
N TYR A 84 -5.72 -5.39 -2.04
CA TYR A 84 -6.12 -6.71 -2.56
C TYR A 84 -6.15 -7.74 -1.44
N PHE A 85 -7.31 -8.34 -1.22
CA PHE A 85 -7.54 -9.37 -0.20
C PHE A 85 -7.54 -10.76 -0.81
N LEU A 86 -6.87 -11.69 -0.11
CA LEU A 86 -6.98 -13.12 -0.40
C LEU A 86 -8.12 -13.77 0.37
N ASN A 87 -8.69 -14.82 -0.21
CA ASN A 87 -9.70 -15.65 0.42
C ASN A 87 -9.30 -17.13 0.41
N GLY A 88 -9.89 -17.92 1.28
CA GLY A 88 -9.80 -19.38 1.21
C GLY A 88 -10.75 -19.93 0.14
N ALA A 89 -10.71 -21.25 -0.05
CA ALA A 89 -11.64 -21.94 -0.95
C ALA A 89 -12.10 -23.26 -0.33
N PRO A 90 -13.32 -23.72 -0.63
CA PRO A 90 -13.77 -25.04 -0.19
C PRO A 90 -12.81 -26.13 -0.64
N LEU A 91 -12.42 -27.02 0.29
CA LEU A 91 -11.61 -28.18 -0.07
C LEU A 91 -12.34 -29.10 -1.05
N LYS A 92 -11.58 -29.78 -1.91
CA LYS A 92 -12.17 -30.75 -2.84
C LYS A 92 -12.98 -31.81 -2.08
N GLY A 93 -14.24 -31.97 -2.46
CA GLY A 93 -15.16 -32.94 -1.85
C GLY A 93 -15.91 -32.43 -0.62
N THR A 94 -15.78 -31.16 -0.26
CA THR A 94 -16.63 -30.54 0.77
C THR A 94 -17.89 -29.95 0.14
N GLU A 95 -19.02 -30.08 0.85
CA GLU A 95 -20.22 -29.35 0.47
C GLU A 95 -20.05 -27.87 0.83
N HIS A 96 -20.10 -27.00 -0.17
CA HIS A 96 -20.17 -25.55 0.01
C HIS A 96 -21.54 -25.05 -0.42
N ARG A 97 -22.17 -24.22 0.41
CA ARG A 97 -23.47 -23.58 0.09
C ARG A 97 -23.27 -22.09 -0.07
N GLY A 98 -23.64 -21.57 -1.23
CA GLY A 98 -23.49 -20.16 -1.59
C GLY A 98 -22.46 -19.93 -2.69
N PRO A 99 -22.21 -18.66 -3.04
CA PRO A 99 -21.18 -18.33 -4.01
C PRO A 99 -19.80 -18.81 -3.53
N ALA A 100 -18.96 -19.21 -4.48
CA ALA A 100 -17.56 -19.53 -4.17
C ALA A 100 -16.90 -18.28 -3.55
N PRO A 101 -16.13 -18.43 -2.45
CA PRO A 101 -15.30 -17.34 -1.98
C PRO A 101 -14.32 -16.93 -3.09
N ARG A 102 -14.01 -15.64 -3.12
CA ARG A 102 -13.06 -15.07 -4.08
C ARG A 102 -12.20 -14.01 -3.41
N ASN A 103 -11.04 -13.79 -3.99
CA ASN A 103 -10.22 -12.62 -3.70
C ASN A 103 -10.94 -11.33 -4.13
N ALA A 104 -10.56 -10.20 -3.56
CA ALA A 104 -11.19 -8.92 -3.85
C ALA A 104 -10.18 -7.77 -3.93
N LEU A 105 -10.32 -6.93 -4.94
CA LEU A 105 -9.57 -5.67 -5.09
C LEU A 105 -10.46 -4.49 -4.74
N TYR A 106 -9.97 -3.61 -3.88
CA TYR A 106 -10.63 -2.38 -3.46
C TYR A 106 -9.80 -1.18 -3.89
N ARG A 107 -10.34 -0.37 -4.80
CA ARG A 107 -9.79 0.93 -5.19
C ARG A 107 -9.99 1.93 -4.07
N ASN A 108 -8.95 2.68 -3.70
CA ASN A 108 -9.03 3.81 -2.79
C ASN A 108 -9.62 5.03 -3.50
N ASN A 109 -10.68 5.62 -2.96
CA ASN A 109 -11.34 6.78 -3.57
C ASN A 109 -10.70 8.12 -3.16
N GLY A 110 -9.71 8.11 -2.26
CA GLY A 110 -9.00 9.30 -1.78
C GLY A 110 -9.72 10.07 -0.66
N ASP A 111 -10.92 9.67 -0.29
CA ASP A 111 -11.75 10.30 0.75
C ASP A 111 -11.94 9.41 2.00
N GLY A 112 -11.12 8.36 2.11
CA GLY A 112 -11.22 7.35 3.17
C GLY A 112 -12.22 6.23 2.87
N THR A 113 -12.87 6.26 1.70
CA THR A 113 -13.73 5.18 1.21
C THR A 113 -13.06 4.36 0.11
N PHE A 114 -13.60 3.17 -0.15
CA PHE A 114 -13.09 2.23 -1.13
C PHE A 114 -14.21 1.66 -2.01
N THR A 115 -13.87 1.40 -3.27
CA THR A 115 -14.78 0.79 -4.25
C THR A 115 -14.28 -0.61 -4.63
N GLU A 116 -15.13 -1.64 -4.55
CA GLU A 116 -14.75 -2.99 -5.03
C GLU A 116 -14.67 -2.98 -6.57
N VAL A 117 -13.47 -3.22 -7.12
CA VAL A 117 -13.18 -3.21 -8.56
C VAL A 117 -12.74 -4.59 -9.08
N THR A 118 -12.85 -5.63 -8.26
CA THR A 118 -12.39 -7.02 -8.56
C THR A 118 -12.77 -7.53 -9.94
N THR A 119 -14.02 -7.33 -10.35
CA THR A 119 -14.52 -7.85 -11.63
C THR A 119 -13.98 -7.04 -12.81
N GLN A 120 -13.89 -5.72 -12.66
CA GLN A 120 -13.34 -4.83 -13.67
C GLN A 120 -11.86 -5.12 -13.91
N ALA A 121 -11.09 -5.32 -12.84
CA ALA A 121 -9.66 -5.63 -12.92
C ALA A 121 -9.37 -7.11 -13.27
N GLY A 122 -10.38 -8.00 -13.28
CA GLY A 122 -10.19 -9.40 -13.66
C GLY A 122 -9.40 -10.25 -12.64
N VAL A 123 -9.29 -9.79 -11.39
CA VAL A 123 -8.43 -10.41 -10.34
C VAL A 123 -9.22 -11.23 -9.30
N GLY A 124 -10.44 -11.65 -9.62
CA GLY A 124 -11.33 -12.39 -8.72
C GLY A 124 -11.00 -13.88 -8.58
N ASP A 125 -9.75 -14.23 -8.29
CA ASP A 125 -9.33 -15.62 -8.11
C ASP A 125 -10.16 -16.33 -7.03
N THR A 126 -10.53 -17.58 -7.29
CA THR A 126 -11.31 -18.44 -6.38
C THR A 126 -10.48 -19.59 -5.83
N GLY A 127 -9.16 -19.55 -6.02
CA GLY A 127 -8.22 -20.47 -5.40
C GLY A 127 -8.13 -20.27 -3.89
N PHE A 128 -7.52 -21.25 -3.22
CA PHE A 128 -7.28 -21.16 -1.78
C PHE A 128 -6.02 -20.32 -1.53
N GLY A 129 -6.19 -19.02 -1.26
CA GLY A 129 -5.09 -18.06 -1.12
C GLY A 129 -4.26 -18.27 0.15
N LEU A 130 -2.95 -18.43 -0.04
CA LEU A 130 -1.95 -18.57 1.03
C LEU A 130 -1.07 -17.33 1.20
N GLY A 131 -0.80 -16.61 0.11
CA GLY A 131 0.03 -15.40 0.13
C GLY A 131 -0.03 -14.64 -1.18
N VAL A 132 0.30 -13.35 -1.13
CA VAL A 132 0.31 -12.45 -2.29
C VAL A 132 1.53 -11.54 -2.23
N ALA A 133 2.09 -11.26 -3.40
CA ALA A 133 3.09 -10.22 -3.59
C ALA A 133 2.63 -9.30 -4.73
N ALA A 134 2.83 -7.99 -4.53
CA ALA A 134 2.71 -6.99 -5.57
C ALA A 134 4.11 -6.51 -5.99
N GLY A 135 4.32 -6.32 -7.28
CA GLY A 135 5.58 -5.80 -7.81
C GLY A 135 5.59 -5.83 -9.32
N ASP A 136 6.21 -4.83 -9.93
CA ASP A 136 6.41 -4.73 -11.37
C ASP A 136 7.53 -5.70 -11.79
N TYR A 137 7.16 -6.88 -12.31
CA TYR A 137 8.14 -7.94 -12.59
C TYR A 137 8.80 -7.79 -13.97
N ASP A 138 8.16 -7.06 -14.89
CA ASP A 138 8.65 -6.85 -16.25
C ASP A 138 9.18 -5.43 -16.52
N ASN A 139 9.13 -4.55 -15.51
CA ASN A 139 9.58 -3.16 -15.52
C ASN A 139 8.80 -2.29 -16.52
N ASP A 140 7.51 -2.55 -16.71
CA ASP A 140 6.65 -1.73 -17.57
C ASP A 140 6.03 -0.52 -16.84
N GLY A 141 6.26 -0.40 -15.54
CA GLY A 141 5.81 0.70 -14.70
C GLY A 141 4.45 0.44 -14.03
N PHE A 142 3.82 -0.70 -14.29
CA PHE A 142 2.55 -1.08 -13.68
C PHE A 142 2.75 -2.24 -12.70
N PRO A 143 2.39 -2.11 -11.41
CA PRO A 143 2.60 -3.21 -10.47
C PRO A 143 1.73 -4.43 -10.81
N ASP A 144 2.37 -5.60 -10.86
CA ASP A 144 1.74 -6.90 -11.09
C ASP A 144 1.35 -7.58 -9.76
N LEU A 145 0.54 -8.64 -9.84
CA LEU A 145 0.15 -9.45 -8.69
C LEU A 145 0.51 -10.92 -8.86
N TYR A 146 1.26 -11.47 -7.90
CA TYR A 146 1.47 -12.91 -7.78
C TYR A 146 0.70 -13.48 -6.58
N VAL A 147 -0.21 -14.42 -6.84
CA VAL A 147 -1.02 -15.12 -5.86
C VAL A 147 -0.51 -16.54 -5.69
N ASN A 148 -0.05 -16.86 -4.48
CA ASN A 148 0.31 -18.19 -4.05
C ASN A 148 -0.92 -18.89 -3.45
N ASN A 149 -1.36 -19.97 -4.08
CA ASN A 149 -2.52 -20.75 -3.68
C ASN A 149 -2.12 -22.13 -3.18
N TYR A 150 -2.97 -22.74 -2.36
CA TYR A 150 -2.95 -24.19 -2.23
C TYR A 150 -3.47 -24.80 -3.54
N GLY A 151 -2.54 -25.20 -4.41
CA GLY A 151 -2.81 -25.71 -5.76
C GLY A 151 -2.16 -24.85 -6.84
N ARG A 152 -2.97 -24.40 -7.82
CA ARG A 152 -2.47 -23.58 -8.93
C ARG A 152 -2.30 -22.13 -8.50
N ASN A 153 -1.08 -21.62 -8.59
CA ASN A 153 -0.76 -20.20 -8.42
C ASN A 153 -1.21 -19.38 -9.63
N VAL A 154 -1.39 -18.08 -9.41
CA VAL A 154 -1.78 -17.13 -10.47
C VAL A 154 -0.81 -15.97 -10.47
N LEU A 155 -0.31 -15.62 -11.66
CA LEU A 155 0.40 -14.36 -11.91
C LEU A 155 -0.52 -13.51 -12.78
N TYR A 156 -0.89 -12.34 -12.28
CA TYR A 156 -1.60 -11.30 -13.03
C TYR A 156 -0.58 -10.29 -13.50
N ARG A 157 -0.53 -10.07 -14.80
CA ARG A 157 0.18 -8.94 -15.38
C ARG A 157 -0.76 -7.74 -15.46
N ASN A 158 -0.34 -6.58 -14.98
CA ASN A 158 -1.08 -5.33 -15.15
C ASN A 158 -0.77 -4.75 -16.52
N ASN A 159 -1.81 -4.43 -17.31
CA ASN A 159 -1.62 -3.89 -18.67
C ASN A 159 -1.59 -2.36 -18.71
N GLY A 160 -1.90 -1.70 -17.58
CA GLY A 160 -2.01 -0.25 -17.49
C GLY A 160 -3.27 0.35 -18.13
N ASP A 161 -4.34 -0.44 -18.33
CA ASP A 161 -5.62 -0.03 -18.94
C ASP A 161 -6.88 -0.35 -18.12
#